data_AF-A0A1Q7XUR5-F1
#
_entry.id   AF-A0A1Q7XUR5-F1
#
_cell.length_a   1.000
_cell.length_b   1.000
_cell.length_c   1.000
_cell.angle_alpha   90.00
_cell.angle_beta   90.00
_cell.angle_gamma   90.00
#
_symmetry.space_group_name_H-M   'P 1'
#
loop_
_entity.id
_entity.type
_entity.pdbx_description
1 polymer ?
#
loop_
_entity_poly.entity_id
_entity_poly.type
_entity_poly.pdbx_seq_one_letter_code
_entity_poly.pdbx_strand_id
1 'polypeptide(L)'
;MPAAQAPGQPSLSGNTSRQKTSLSAPQLWVLVQAGNSNAAAALAELYIKGDGVAQNCTQARLLLLVASEKGNAVAIKRLAELDKTGCPPN
;
A
#
# COMPACT_ATOMS: atom_id res chain seq x y z
N MET A 1 -25.80 -15.79 34.85
CA MET A 1 -25.62 -16.29 33.47
C MET A 1 -26.56 -15.51 32.54
N PRO A 2 -26.04 -14.64 31.65
CA PRO A 2 -26.85 -14.03 30.58
C PRO A 2 -26.57 -14.69 29.22
N ALA A 3 -27.65 -15.16 28.58
CA ALA A 3 -27.69 -15.64 27.22
C ALA A 3 -27.91 -14.50 26.21
N ALA A 4 -27.58 -14.80 24.94
CA ALA A 4 -27.94 -14.09 23.70
C ALA A 4 -26.99 -12.98 23.21
N GLN A 5 -26.00 -13.37 22.41
CA GLN A 5 -25.45 -12.52 21.36
C GLN A 5 -25.83 -13.12 20.00
N ALA A 6 -26.79 -12.49 19.35
CA ALA A 6 -27.08 -12.71 17.93
C ALA A 6 -26.12 -11.82 17.10
N PRO A 7 -25.36 -12.35 16.12
CA PRO A 7 -24.59 -11.52 15.21
C PRO A 7 -25.51 -11.05 14.08
N GLY A 8 -26.24 -9.98 14.34
CA GLY A 8 -27.04 -9.28 13.35
C GLY A 8 -26.57 -7.86 13.16
N GLN A 9 -25.48 -7.63 12.42
CA GLN A 9 -25.20 -6.34 11.77
C GLN A 9 -24.46 -6.52 10.43
N PRO A 10 -25.15 -6.35 9.29
CA PRO A 10 -24.54 -6.08 8.00
C PRO A 10 -24.32 -4.58 7.84
N SER A 11 -23.10 -4.09 8.13
CA SER A 11 -22.71 -2.69 7.90
C SER A 11 -22.19 -2.52 6.48
N LEU A 12 -23.08 -2.56 5.49
CA LEU A 12 -22.82 -2.08 4.14
C LEU A 12 -23.37 -0.65 4.03
N SER A 13 -22.51 0.35 4.23
CA SER A 13 -22.70 1.71 3.69
C SER A 13 -21.42 2.54 3.76
N GLY A 14 -20.76 2.63 2.60
CA GLY A 14 -20.21 3.86 2.05
C GLY A 14 -19.36 4.75 2.97
N ASN A 15 -18.06 4.46 3.06
CA ASN A 15 -17.10 5.55 3.00
C ASN A 15 -15.81 5.09 2.31
N THR A 16 -15.71 5.43 1.04
CA THR A 16 -14.52 5.54 0.18
C THR A 16 -13.20 5.27 0.89
N SER A 17 -12.52 4.17 0.52
CA SER A 17 -11.10 4.07 0.09
C SER A 17 -10.06 5.08 0.63
N ARG A 18 -10.26 5.59 1.83
CA ARG A 18 -9.56 6.75 2.40
C ARG A 18 -9.11 6.48 3.83
N GLN A 19 -9.14 5.22 4.28
CA GLN A 19 -8.12 4.76 5.22
C GLN A 19 -6.80 4.71 4.46
N LYS A 20 -6.29 5.90 4.15
CA LYS A 20 -4.90 6.15 3.79
C LYS A 20 -4.07 5.55 4.91
N THR A 21 -3.54 4.36 4.65
CA THR A 21 -2.19 3.95 5.04
C THR A 21 -1.70 4.51 6.37
N SER A 22 -2.36 4.18 7.49
CA SER A 22 -1.69 4.20 8.82
C SER A 22 -0.87 2.92 9.04
N LEU A 23 -0.52 2.21 7.96
CA LEU A 23 0.34 1.04 8.00
C LEU A 23 1.78 1.55 7.86
N SER A 24 2.55 1.39 8.92
CA SER A 24 3.99 1.69 8.88
C SER A 24 4.71 0.77 7.89
N ALA A 25 5.89 1.19 7.42
CA ALA A 25 6.77 0.35 6.60
C ALA A 25 6.83 -1.14 7.01
N PRO A 26 6.97 -1.51 8.31
CA PRO A 26 6.95 -2.91 8.73
C PRO A 26 5.62 -3.64 8.49
N GLN A 27 4.46 -3.00 8.69
CA GLN A 27 3.16 -3.64 8.43
C GLN A 27 2.95 -3.89 6.94
N LEU A 28 3.34 -2.93 6.11
CA LEU A 28 3.30 -3.09 4.66
C LEU A 28 4.23 -4.22 4.22
N TRP A 29 5.42 -4.36 4.80
CA TRP A 29 6.35 -5.45 4.51
C TRP A 29 5.73 -6.84 4.75
N VAL A 30 5.01 -7.01 5.86
CA VAL A 30 4.30 -8.28 6.14
C VAL A 30 3.25 -8.58 5.08
N LEU A 31 2.49 -7.56 4.66
CA LEU A 31 1.48 -7.72 3.62
C LEU A 31 2.09 -8.03 2.25
N VAL A 32 3.22 -7.41 1.91
CA VAL A 32 3.98 -7.73 0.68
C VAL A 32 4.41 -9.18 0.68
N GLN A 33 4.95 -9.68 1.81
CA GLN A 33 5.32 -11.08 1.96
C GLN A 33 4.11 -12.02 1.93
N ALA A 34 2.96 -11.58 2.45
CA ALA A 34 1.69 -12.28 2.30
C ALA A 34 1.13 -12.25 0.86
N GLY A 35 1.86 -11.63 -0.08
CA GLY A 35 1.51 -11.57 -1.49
C GLY A 35 0.58 -10.43 -1.87
N ASN A 36 0.35 -9.48 -0.98
CA ASN A 36 -0.50 -8.32 -1.21
C ASN A 36 0.24 -7.24 -2.00
N SER A 37 -0.03 -7.19 -3.30
CA SER A 37 0.58 -6.22 -4.21
C SER A 37 0.17 -4.77 -3.93
N ASN A 38 -0.98 -4.52 -3.28
CA ASN A 38 -1.36 -3.15 -2.88
C ASN A 38 -0.43 -2.64 -1.78
N ALA A 39 0.01 -3.52 -0.89
CA ALA A 39 0.96 -3.15 0.15
C ALA A 39 2.35 -2.86 -0.41
N ALA A 40 2.76 -3.55 -1.48
CA ALA A 40 4.03 -3.28 -2.17
C ALA A 40 4.02 -1.88 -2.80
N ALA A 41 2.89 -1.48 -3.38
CA ALA A 41 2.73 -0.13 -3.91
C ALA A 41 2.77 0.95 -2.81
N ALA A 42 2.10 0.72 -1.68
CA ALA A 42 2.12 1.63 -0.56
C ALA A 42 3.51 1.73 0.10
N LEU A 43 4.24 0.61 0.20
CA LEU A 43 5.60 0.57 0.74
C LEU A 43 6.55 1.33 -0.17
N ALA A 44 6.43 1.14 -1.49
CA ALA A 44 7.17 1.90 -2.46
C ALA A 44 6.93 3.41 -2.34
N GLU A 45 5.69 3.86 -2.10
CA GLU A 45 5.42 5.28 -1.83
C GLU A 45 6.15 5.81 -0.59
N LEU A 46 6.30 5.01 0.46
CA LEU A 46 7.11 5.39 1.63
C LEU A 46 8.58 5.55 1.26
N TYR A 47 9.13 4.64 0.45
CA TYR A 47 10.50 4.73 -0.07
C TYR A 47 10.70 5.91 -1.04
N ILE A 48 9.65 6.38 -1.73
CA ILE A 48 9.72 7.58 -2.59
C ILE A 48 9.69 8.85 -1.76
N LYS A 49 8.86 8.87 -0.71
CA LYS A 49 8.68 10.04 0.17
C LYS A 49 9.75 10.19 1.24
N GLY A 50 10.47 9.12 1.59
CA GLY A 50 11.40 9.12 2.71
C GLY A 50 10.72 9.22 4.08
N ASP A 51 9.41 8.94 4.18
CA ASP A 51 8.63 9.07 5.40
C ASP A 51 8.85 7.84 6.30
N GLY A 52 9.86 7.93 7.17
CA GLY A 52 10.24 6.87 8.11
C GLY A 52 11.16 5.78 7.53
N VAL A 53 11.58 5.88 6.28
CA VAL A 53 12.56 4.99 5.62
C VAL A 53 13.54 5.80 4.77
N ALA A 54 14.74 5.26 4.52
CA ALA A 54 15.68 5.90 3.60
C ALA A 54 15.06 6.02 2.21
N GLN A 55 15.03 7.23 1.65
CA GLN A 55 14.49 7.47 0.31
C GLN A 55 15.28 6.64 -0.70
N ASN A 56 14.60 5.69 -1.35
CA ASN A 56 15.22 4.81 -2.33
C ASN A 56 14.24 4.54 -3.47
N CYS A 57 14.32 5.41 -4.47
CA CYS A 57 13.48 5.36 -5.67
C CYS A 57 13.70 4.09 -6.48
N THR A 58 14.94 3.59 -6.51
CA THR A 58 15.30 2.34 -7.18
C THR A 58 14.58 1.17 -6.54
N GLN A 59 14.60 1.11 -5.20
CA GLN A 59 13.92 0.07 -4.45
C GLN A 59 12.39 0.20 -4.59
N ALA A 60 11.86 1.43 -4.48
CA ALA A 60 10.44 1.70 -4.71
C ALA A 60 9.98 1.26 -6.10
N ARG A 61 10.75 1.56 -7.14
CA ARG A 61 10.45 1.16 -8.51
C ARG A 61 10.46 -0.36 -8.67
N LEU A 62 11.42 -1.07 -8.06
CA LEU A 62 11.45 -2.54 -8.08
C LEU A 62 10.22 -3.14 -7.38
N LEU A 63 9.85 -2.62 -6.21
CA LEU A 63 8.64 -3.02 -5.48
C LEU A 63 7.37 -2.79 -6.30
N LEU A 64 7.29 -1.64 -6.97
CA LEU A 64 6.20 -1.31 -7.88
C LEU A 64 6.17 -2.22 -9.09
N LEU A 65 7.33 -2.54 -9.68
CA LEU A 65 7.43 -3.44 -10.82
C LEU A 65 6.87 -4.83 -10.48
N VAL A 66 7.31 -5.41 -9.36
CA VAL A 66 6.85 -6.73 -8.90
C VAL A 66 5.34 -6.72 -8.61
N ALA A 67 4.84 -5.63 -8.03
CA ALA A 67 3.42 -5.47 -7.78
C ALA A 67 2.62 -5.30 -9.08
N SER A 68 3.17 -4.57 -10.06
CA SER A 68 2.61 -4.40 -11.40
C SER A 68 2.58 -5.72 -12.19
N GLU A 69 3.61 -6.56 -12.07
CA GLU A 69 3.64 -7.90 -12.67
C GLU A 69 2.53 -8.79 -12.12
N LYS A 70 2.16 -8.61 -10.84
CA LYS A 70 0.98 -9.25 -10.25
C LYS A 70 -0.36 -8.65 -10.70
N GLY A 71 -0.37 -7.74 -11.68
CA GLY A 71 -1.57 -7.10 -12.19
C GLY A 71 -2.15 -6.04 -11.25
N ASN A 72 -1.34 -5.51 -10.33
CA ASN A 72 -1.84 -4.52 -9.38
C ASN A 72 -1.98 -3.13 -10.02
N ALA A 73 -3.23 -2.70 -10.19
CA ALA A 73 -3.54 -1.39 -10.77
C ALA A 73 -2.96 -0.21 -9.96
N VAL A 74 -2.87 -0.33 -8.64
CA VAL A 74 -2.25 0.70 -7.78
C VAL A 74 -0.76 0.81 -8.10
N ALA A 75 -0.06 -0.32 -8.17
CA ALA A 75 1.36 -0.35 -8.50
C ALA A 75 1.65 0.20 -9.89
N ILE A 76 0.85 -0.18 -10.91
CA ILE A 76 1.01 0.34 -12.27
C ILE A 76 0.84 1.87 -12.29
N LYS A 77 -0.18 2.39 -11.59
CA LYS A 77 -0.39 3.84 -11.49
C LYS A 77 0.78 4.53 -10.78
N ARG A 78 1.22 3.98 -9.65
CA ARG A 78 2.34 4.52 -8.85
C ARG A 78 3.68 4.46 -9.60
N LEU A 79 3.93 3.39 -10.36
CA LEU A 79 5.10 3.27 -11.23
C LEU A 79 5.08 4.33 -12.34
N ALA A 80 3.93 4.54 -12.97
CA ALA A 80 3.75 5.57 -13.98
C ALA A 80 3.86 6.99 -13.39
N GLU A 81 3.40 7.19 -12.15
CA GLU A 81 3.57 8.46 -11.43
C GLU A 81 5.05 8.70 -11.11
N LEU A 82 5.79 7.70 -10.62
CA LEU A 82 7.22 7.80 -10.34
C LEU A 82 8.05 8.07 -11.60
N ASP A 83 7.71 7.42 -12.72
CA ASP A 83 8.34 7.67 -14.02
C ASP A 83 8.07 9.09 -14.53
N LYS A 84 6.83 9.58 -14.33
CA LYS A 84 6.41 10.93 -14.74
C LYS A 84 6.99 12.05 -13.89
N THR A 85 6.96 11.93 -12.57
CA THR A 85 7.45 12.98 -11.68
C THR A 85 8.97 13.01 -11.62
N GLY A 86 9.61 11.92 -12.08
CA GLY A 86 10.96 11.60 -11.67
C GLY A 86 11.02 11.38 -10.16
N CYS A 87 12.15 10.87 -9.66
CA CYS A 87 12.32 10.91 -8.22
C CYS A 87 12.63 12.34 -7.81
N PRO A 88 11.89 12.95 -6.86
CA PRO A 88 12.24 14.26 -6.37
C PRO A 88 13.66 14.19 -5.79
N PRO A 89 14.59 15.05 -6.25
CA PRO A 89 15.89 15.14 -5.62
C PRO A 89 15.66 15.55 -4.16
N ASN A 90 16.23 14.75 -3.26
CA ASN A 90 16.32 15.08 -1.84
C ASN A 90 17.17 16.34 -1.65
#